data_AF-A0A7S0SUV4-F1
#
_entry.id   AF-A0A7S0SUV4-F1
#
_cell.length_a   1.000
_cell.length_b   1.000
_cell.length_c   1.000
_cell.angle_alpha   90.00
_cell.angle_beta   90.00
_cell.angle_gamma   90.00
#
_symmetry.space_group_name_H-M   'P 1'
#
loop_
_entity.id
_entity.type
_entity.pdbx_description
1 polymer ?
#
loop_
_entity_poly.entity_id
_entity_poly.type
_entity_poly.pdbx_seq_one_letter_code
_entity_poly.pdbx_strand_id
1 'polypeptide(L)'
;MTETTYSIADSFAAFTAINSMKTANQLQAEIEEGNCEYKYKLTNLSKEQLLHRISQLEWRLNESLINGESAGNYGQIAIYQIGFEDDGSPTGLTKEELEESITNLEYMAQCVGC
;
A
#
# COMPACT_ATOMS: atom_id res chain seq x y z
N MET A 1 -37.37 -7.06 2.37
CA MET A 1 -36.02 -7.63 2.38
C MET A 1 -35.83 -8.28 1.02
N THR A 2 -35.14 -7.62 0.10
CA THR A 2 -34.88 -8.17 -1.24
C THR A 2 -33.57 -8.95 -1.17
N GLU A 3 -33.66 -10.27 -1.18
CA GLU A 3 -32.50 -11.13 -1.41
C GLU A 3 -32.06 -10.95 -2.87
N THR A 4 -30.90 -10.35 -3.06
CA THR A 4 -30.28 -10.23 -4.38
C THR A 4 -29.77 -11.61 -4.77
N THR A 5 -30.53 -12.35 -5.58
CA THR A 5 -30.07 -13.62 -6.14
C THR A 5 -29.04 -13.34 -7.23
N TYR A 6 -27.76 -13.54 -6.92
CA TYR A 6 -26.67 -13.49 -7.92
C TYR A 6 -26.85 -14.62 -8.93
N SER A 7 -26.80 -14.30 -10.23
CA SER A 7 -26.99 -15.29 -11.29
C SER A 7 -25.78 -16.22 -11.40
N ILE A 8 -26.02 -17.48 -11.80
CA ILE A 8 -24.97 -18.47 -12.10
C ILE A 8 -24.01 -17.92 -13.18
N ALA A 9 -24.52 -17.09 -14.09
CA ALA A 9 -23.72 -16.42 -15.12
C ALA A 9 -22.74 -15.41 -14.52
N ASP A 10 -23.15 -14.67 -13.49
CA ASP A 10 -22.30 -13.68 -12.81
C ASP A 10 -21.17 -14.38 -12.04
N SER A 11 -21.47 -15.51 -11.39
CA SER A 11 -20.48 -16.33 -10.69
C SER A 11 -19.43 -16.94 -11.63
N PHE A 12 -19.84 -17.39 -12.83
CA PHE A 12 -18.91 -17.93 -13.83
C PHE A 12 -18.02 -16.84 -14.44
N ALA A 13 -18.59 -15.65 -14.70
CA ALA A 13 -17.84 -14.49 -15.16
C ALA A 13 -16.80 -14.05 -14.12
N ALA A 14 -17.18 -13.97 -12.84
CA ALA A 14 -16.27 -13.65 -11.74
C ALA A 14 -15.17 -14.70 -11.60
N PHE A 15 -15.50 -16.00 -11.64
CA PHE A 15 -14.52 -17.09 -11.56
C PHE A 15 -13.53 -17.07 -12.73
N THR A 16 -14.01 -16.81 -13.94
CA THR A 16 -13.15 -16.69 -15.14
C THR A 16 -12.23 -15.48 -15.02
N ALA A 17 -12.76 -14.34 -14.56
CA ALA A 17 -11.96 -13.14 -14.32
C ALA A 17 -10.85 -13.39 -13.30
N ILE A 18 -11.17 -13.96 -12.13
CA ILE A 18 -10.20 -14.27 -11.06
C ILE A 18 -9.07 -15.17 -11.57
N ASN A 19 -9.38 -16.24 -12.29
CA ASN A 19 -8.35 -17.16 -12.82
C ASN A 19 -7.51 -16.55 -13.95
N SER A 20 -8.00 -15.48 -14.60
CA SER A 20 -7.25 -14.75 -15.62
C SER A 20 -6.41 -13.60 -15.03
N MET A 21 -6.64 -13.22 -13.77
CA MET A 21 -5.88 -12.15 -13.12
C MET A 21 -4.45 -12.60 -12.86
N LYS A 22 -3.50 -11.79 -13.31
CA LYS A 22 -2.09 -12.01 -13.03
C LYS A 22 -1.85 -11.72 -11.56
N THR A 23 -1.48 -12.74 -10.79
CA THR A 23 -1.04 -12.57 -9.40
C THR A 23 0.27 -11.79 -9.37
N ALA A 24 0.45 -10.95 -8.35
CA ALA A 24 1.73 -10.31 -8.12
C ALA A 24 2.81 -11.35 -7.83
N ASN A 25 4.05 -11.06 -8.21
CA ASN A 25 5.18 -11.93 -7.90
C ASN A 25 5.63 -11.69 -6.45
N GLN A 26 6.19 -12.73 -5.83
CA GLN A 26 6.91 -12.60 -4.56
C GLN A 26 8.02 -11.55 -4.69
N LEU A 27 8.09 -10.63 -3.73
CA LEU A 27 9.20 -9.70 -3.58
C LEU A 27 10.20 -10.24 -2.56
N GLN A 28 11.38 -9.62 -2.52
CA GLN A 28 12.29 -9.83 -1.39
C GLN A 28 11.65 -9.25 -0.13
N ALA A 29 11.98 -9.80 1.03
CA ALA A 29 11.52 -9.25 2.30
C ALA A 29 11.91 -7.77 2.41
N GLU A 30 11.02 -6.97 2.99
CA GLU A 30 11.32 -5.59 3.36
C GLU A 30 12.56 -5.57 4.25
N ILE A 31 13.42 -4.61 3.99
CA ILE A 31 14.51 -4.25 4.91
C ILE A 31 14.06 -3.04 5.73
N GLU A 32 14.44 -3.01 7.01
CA GLU A 32 14.06 -1.91 7.91
C GLU A 32 14.70 -0.57 7.49
N GLU A 33 15.84 -0.63 6.81
CA GLU A 33 16.63 0.54 6.37
C GLU A 33 16.22 1.03 4.96
N GLY A 34 16.31 2.35 4.71
CA GLY A 34 16.07 2.94 3.40
C GLY A 34 14.68 3.53 3.17
N ASN A 35 14.34 3.83 1.93
CA ASN A 35 13.17 4.64 1.58
C ASN A 35 11.95 3.85 1.08
N CYS A 36 11.97 2.51 1.19
CA CYS A 36 10.89 1.64 0.73
C CYS A 36 10.19 0.99 1.92
N GLU A 37 8.86 0.97 1.96
CA GLU A 37 8.02 0.40 3.03
C GLU A 37 6.97 -0.52 2.43
N TYR A 38 6.78 -1.72 3.00
CA TYR A 38 5.70 -2.63 2.61
C TYR A 38 4.55 -2.52 3.60
N LYS A 39 3.32 -2.53 3.09
CA LYS A 39 2.13 -2.53 3.93
C LYS A 39 1.10 -3.43 3.31
N TYR A 40 0.61 -4.40 4.08
CA TYR A 40 -0.52 -5.19 3.63
C TYR A 40 -1.70 -4.26 3.35
N LYS A 41 -2.08 -3.43 4.32
CA LYS A 41 -3.07 -2.36 4.14
C LYS A 41 -2.88 -1.21 5.13
N LEU A 42 -3.48 -0.08 4.79
CA LEU A 42 -3.55 1.13 5.63
C LEU A 42 -5.02 1.45 5.93
N THR A 43 -5.79 0.48 6.40
CA THR A 43 -7.21 0.63 6.71
C THR A 43 -7.49 0.56 8.22
N ASN A 44 -8.61 1.14 8.65
CA ASN A 44 -9.09 1.15 10.03
C ASN A 44 -8.01 1.55 11.06
N LEU A 45 -7.23 2.57 10.74
CA LEU A 45 -6.15 3.06 11.59
C LEU A 45 -6.72 3.90 12.73
N SER A 46 -6.30 3.60 13.97
CA SER A 46 -6.50 4.52 15.09
C SER A 46 -5.69 5.80 14.86
N LYS A 47 -6.04 6.88 15.56
CA LYS A 47 -5.28 8.13 15.51
C LYS A 47 -3.80 7.93 15.86
N GLU A 48 -3.52 7.09 16.85
CA GLU A 48 -2.14 6.79 17.28
C GLU A 48 -1.39 5.99 16.20
N GLN A 49 -2.03 4.98 15.61
CA GLN A 49 -1.45 4.22 14.51
C GLN A 49 -1.16 5.12 13.31
N LEU A 50 -2.08 6.02 12.96
CA LEU A 50 -1.89 6.97 11.87
C LEU A 50 -0.71 7.91 12.13
N LEU A 51 -0.59 8.47 13.33
CA LEU A 51 0.55 9.30 13.71
C LEU A 51 1.88 8.55 13.62
N HIS A 52 1.89 7.30 14.08
CA HIS A 52 3.08 6.46 13.97
C HIS A 52 3.47 6.20 12.50
N ARG A 53 2.48 5.98 11.60
CA ARG A 53 2.73 5.83 10.16
C ARG A 53 3.23 7.13 9.51
N ILE A 54 2.75 8.29 9.94
CA ILE A 54 3.26 9.60 9.50
C ILE A 54 4.75 9.75 9.85
N SER A 55 5.14 9.42 11.09
CA SER A 55 6.55 9.45 11.49
C SER A 55 7.41 8.48 10.69
N GLN A 56 6.87 7.30 10.34
CA GLN A 56 7.57 6.36 9.45
C GLN A 56 7.76 6.93 8.04
N LEU A 57 6.75 7.56 7.46
CA LEU A 57 6.86 8.20 6.14
C LEU A 57 7.94 9.29 6.14
N GLU A 58 7.96 10.16 7.16
CA GLU A 58 8.99 11.18 7.33
C GLU A 58 10.40 10.57 7.38
N TRP A 59 10.55 9.44 8.09
CA TRP A 59 11.80 8.72 8.14
C TRP A 59 12.20 8.17 6.76
N ARG A 60 11.29 7.50 6.03
CA ARG A 60 11.56 6.97 4.67
C ARG A 60 11.97 8.07 3.70
N LEU A 61 11.35 9.26 3.78
CA LEU A 61 11.71 10.42 2.97
C LEU A 61 13.14 10.89 3.25
N ASN A 62 13.55 10.93 4.52
CA ASN A 62 14.91 11.33 4.91
C ASN A 62 15.96 10.31 4.47
N GLU A 63 15.65 9.02 4.54
CA GLU A 63 16.55 7.94 4.09
C GLU A 63 16.82 7.96 2.58
N SER A 64 15.99 8.65 1.80
CA SER A 64 16.23 8.83 0.37
C SER A 64 17.35 9.83 0.06
N LEU A 65 17.83 10.58 1.06
CA LEU A 65 18.92 11.54 0.91
C LEU A 65 20.28 10.84 0.99
N ILE A 66 21.21 11.26 0.13
CA ILE A 66 22.61 10.83 0.15
C ILE A 66 23.46 12.04 0.55
N ASN A 67 24.18 11.95 1.68
CA ASN A 67 24.95 13.05 2.27
C ASN A 67 24.13 14.33 2.52
N GLY A 68 22.82 14.19 2.76
CA GLY A 68 21.89 15.31 2.98
C GLY A 68 21.33 15.94 1.70
N GLU A 69 21.64 15.40 0.52
CA GLU A 69 21.11 15.85 -0.77
C GLU A 69 20.31 14.75 -1.45
N SER A 70 19.32 15.12 -2.28
CA SER A 70 18.61 14.12 -3.09
C SER A 70 19.55 13.51 -4.11
N ALA A 71 19.51 12.18 -4.26
CA ALA A 71 20.30 11.46 -5.24
C ALA A 71 19.92 11.74 -6.71
N GLY A 72 18.84 12.49 -6.97
CA GLY A 72 18.35 12.76 -8.31
C GLY A 72 17.52 14.03 -8.43
N ASN A 73 16.87 14.20 -9.58
CA ASN A 73 16.05 15.39 -9.87
C ASN A 73 14.70 15.40 -9.12
N TYR A 74 14.35 14.28 -8.49
CA TYR A 74 13.14 14.10 -7.71
C TYR A 74 13.58 14.11 -6.26
N GLY A 75 13.26 15.18 -5.50
CA GLY A 75 13.80 15.48 -4.16
C GLY A 75 13.83 14.31 -3.16
N GLN A 76 13.07 14.39 -2.08
CA GLN A 76 12.91 13.24 -1.17
C GLN A 76 11.86 12.29 -1.77
N ILE A 77 12.07 10.98 -1.62
CA ILE A 77 11.18 9.96 -2.20
C ILE A 77 10.98 8.84 -1.19
N ALA A 78 9.73 8.47 -0.91
CA ALA A 78 9.38 7.25 -0.20
C ALA A 78 8.53 6.34 -1.12
N ILE A 79 8.78 5.03 -1.08
CA ILE A 79 8.11 4.04 -1.95
C ILE A 79 7.28 3.11 -1.07
N TYR A 80 5.96 3.12 -1.25
CA TYR A 80 5.04 2.24 -0.53
C TYR A 80 4.55 1.11 -1.43
N GLN A 81 4.79 -0.14 -1.00
CA GLN A 81 4.29 -1.33 -1.67
C GLN A 81 3.04 -1.83 -0.94
N ILE A 82 1.88 -1.37 -1.38
CA ILE A 82 0.58 -1.71 -0.77
C ILE A 82 0.10 -3.09 -1.24
N GLY A 83 -0.46 -3.89 -0.33
CA GLY A 83 -0.95 -5.25 -0.60
C GLY A 83 0.09 -6.35 -0.38
N PHE A 84 1.25 -6.01 0.20
CA PHE A 84 2.34 -6.93 0.51
C PHE A 84 2.59 -7.02 2.01
N GLU A 85 2.87 -8.22 2.51
CA GLU A 85 3.43 -8.42 3.84
C GLU A 85 4.91 -8.02 3.88
N ASP A 86 5.45 -7.83 5.10
CA ASP A 86 6.85 -7.45 5.32
C ASP A 86 7.83 -8.51 4.79
N ASP A 87 7.40 -9.78 4.63
CA ASP A 87 8.22 -10.85 4.02
C ASP A 87 8.22 -10.84 2.48
N GLY A 88 7.56 -9.86 1.86
CA GLY A 88 7.44 -9.69 0.42
C GLY A 88 6.33 -10.54 -0.21
N SER A 89 5.49 -11.21 0.60
CA SER A 89 4.36 -12.00 0.10
C SER A 89 3.22 -11.11 -0.37
N PRO A 90 2.69 -11.29 -1.59
CA PRO A 90 1.53 -10.55 -2.06
C PRO A 90 0.24 -11.15 -1.47
N THR A 91 -0.36 -10.47 -0.51
CA THR A 91 -1.66 -10.87 0.07
C THR A 91 -2.83 -10.35 -0.78
N GLY A 92 -2.64 -9.20 -1.45
CA GLY A 92 -3.67 -8.56 -2.29
C GLY A 92 -4.79 -7.91 -1.47
N LEU A 93 -5.57 -7.02 -2.08
CA LEU A 93 -6.60 -6.24 -1.38
C LEU A 93 -7.91 -6.25 -2.14
N THR A 94 -9.02 -6.07 -1.43
CA THR A 94 -10.25 -5.65 -2.13
C THR A 94 -10.08 -4.22 -2.67
N LYS A 95 -10.95 -3.84 -3.61
CA LYS A 95 -10.93 -2.50 -4.18
C LYS A 95 -11.14 -1.44 -3.10
N GLU A 96 -12.07 -1.67 -2.18
CA GLU A 96 -12.41 -0.77 -1.09
C GLU A 96 -11.25 -0.61 -0.11
N GLU A 97 -10.57 -1.71 0.24
CA GLU A 97 -9.40 -1.67 1.12
C GLU A 97 -8.23 -0.92 0.47
N LEU A 98 -8.03 -1.08 -0.84
CA LEU A 98 -7.03 -0.32 -1.59
C LEU A 98 -7.36 1.17 -1.61
N GLU A 99 -8.60 1.54 -1.94
CA GLU A 99 -9.04 2.94 -1.98
C GLU A 99 -8.88 3.63 -0.61
N GLU A 100 -9.27 2.97 0.48
CA GLU A 100 -9.05 3.49 1.84
C GLU A 100 -7.55 3.59 2.16
N SER A 101 -6.75 2.58 1.78
CA SER A 101 -5.30 2.60 2.02
C SER A 101 -4.61 3.76 1.30
N ILE A 102 -4.98 4.03 0.05
CA ILE A 102 -4.46 5.16 -0.72
C ILE A 102 -4.92 6.48 -0.09
N THR A 103 -6.18 6.60 0.31
CA THR A 103 -6.70 7.81 0.98
C THR A 103 -5.91 8.13 2.26
N ASN A 104 -5.62 7.11 3.08
CA ASN A 104 -4.83 7.31 4.29
C ASN A 104 -3.36 7.63 3.98
N LEU A 105 -2.78 7.04 2.93
CA LEU A 105 -1.43 7.36 2.49
C LEU A 105 -1.33 8.81 1.97
N GLU A 106 -2.32 9.29 1.22
CA GLU A 106 -2.43 10.68 0.78
C GLU A 106 -2.52 11.64 1.97
N TYR A 107 -3.33 11.31 2.98
CA TYR A 107 -3.40 12.10 4.21
C TYR A 107 -2.05 12.14 4.95
N MET A 108 -1.34 11.01 5.02
CA MET A 108 0.00 10.95 5.61
C MET A 108 0.97 11.86 4.84
N ALA A 109 0.94 11.81 3.51
CA ALA A 109 1.78 12.63 2.63
C ALA A 109 1.52 14.13 2.82
N GLN A 110 0.25 14.54 2.92
CA GLN A 110 -0.12 15.93 3.22
C GLN A 110 0.42 16.40 4.57
N CYS A 111 0.45 15.52 5.58
CA CYS A 111 0.94 15.85 6.92
C CYS A 111 2.46 16.12 6.95
N VAL A 112 3.23 15.53 6.03
CA VAL A 112 4.69 15.73 5.91
C VAL A 112 5.06 16.76 4.82
N GLY A 113 4.07 17.35 4.14
CA GLY A 113 4.27 18.43 3.17
C GLY A 113 4.55 17.98 1.73
N CYS A 114 4.13 16.76 1.36
CA CYS A 114 4.10 16.29 -0.02
C CYS A 114 2.84 16.73 -0.78
#